data_AF-A0A0A9GH42-F1
#
_entry.id   AF-A0A0A9GH42-F1
#
_cell.length_a   1.000
_cell.length_b   1.000
_cell.length_c   1.000
_cell.angle_alpha   90.00
_cell.angle_beta   90.00
_cell.angle_gamma   90.00
#
_symmetry.space_group_name_H-M   'P 1'
#
loop_
_entity.id
_entity.type
_entity.pdbx_description
1 polymer ?
#
loop_
_entity_poly.entity_id
_entity_poly.type
_entity_poly.pdbx_seq_one_letter_code
_entity_poly.pdbx_strand_id
1 'polypeptide(L)'
;MNMGICADGDNFAAIIPRNTTVPARRDMLFTTTHDNQTEAPVAVYEGEGECAEENHLLGYFKITGIPLAPKGAVEISVCMDIDAANVLRVFAGVVTPHGQGVPPFIEVRMLTLDDGHGWCGQALAKMYGGKLDLAVLPKKIQP
;
A
#
# COMPACT_ATOMS: atom_id res chain seq x y z
N MET A 1 -5.82 -9.62 -13.09
CA MET A 1 -4.87 -9.68 -11.96
C MET A 1 -5.36 -8.78 -10.84
N ASN A 2 -4.96 -9.04 -9.61
CA ASN A 2 -5.23 -8.16 -8.47
C ASN A 2 -4.16 -7.07 -8.43
N MET A 3 -4.50 -5.91 -7.87
CA MET A 3 -3.54 -4.86 -7.51
C MET A 3 -3.64 -4.58 -6.02
N GLY A 4 -2.49 -4.51 -5.36
CA GLY A 4 -2.43 -4.44 -3.91
C GLY A 4 -1.07 -4.05 -3.40
N ILE A 5 -0.89 -4.13 -2.08
CA ILE A 5 0.37 -3.83 -1.42
C ILE A 5 0.84 -5.00 -0.58
N CYS A 6 2.13 -5.03 -0.27
CA CYS A 6 2.65 -5.88 0.79
C CYS A 6 2.23 -5.31 2.16
N ALA A 7 1.67 -6.15 3.01
CA ALA A 7 1.22 -5.84 4.36
C ALA A 7 1.30 -7.10 5.24
N ASP A 8 1.26 -6.95 6.57
CA ASP A 8 1.36 -8.06 7.51
C ASP A 8 2.58 -8.97 7.20
N GLY A 9 3.75 -8.33 7.13
CA GLY A 9 5.01 -8.98 6.79
C GLY A 9 5.20 -9.19 5.29
N ASP A 10 4.68 -10.30 4.75
CA ASP A 10 4.78 -10.65 3.32
C ASP A 10 3.42 -10.89 2.67
N ASN A 11 2.33 -10.68 3.40
CA ASN A 11 1.01 -10.97 2.88
C ASN A 11 0.60 -9.94 1.80
N PHE A 12 0.02 -10.41 0.71
CA PHE A 12 -0.48 -9.53 -0.33
C PHE A 12 -1.90 -9.05 -0.01
N ALA A 13 -2.02 -7.76 0.30
CA ALA A 13 -3.31 -7.11 0.53
C ALA A 13 -3.88 -6.55 -0.78
N ALA A 14 -4.78 -7.32 -1.41
CA ALA A 14 -5.46 -6.93 -2.64
C ALA A 14 -6.47 -5.77 -2.40
N ILE A 15 -6.18 -4.59 -2.96
CA ILE A 15 -7.03 -3.39 -2.86
C ILE A 15 -8.02 -3.34 -4.04
N ILE A 16 -7.54 -3.62 -5.25
CA ILE A 16 -8.39 -3.79 -6.43
C ILE A 16 -8.37 -5.28 -6.80
N PRO A 17 -9.47 -6.02 -6.60
CA PRO A 17 -9.51 -7.44 -6.91
C PRO A 17 -9.49 -7.68 -8.43
N ARG A 18 -9.08 -8.88 -8.82
CA ARG A 18 -9.13 -9.33 -10.21
C ARG A 18 -10.54 -9.18 -10.78
N ASN A 19 -10.59 -9.00 -12.10
CA ASN A 19 -11.85 -8.86 -12.83
C ASN A 19 -12.65 -7.58 -12.48
N THR A 20 -12.03 -6.60 -11.81
CA THR A 20 -12.60 -5.26 -11.63
C THR A 20 -12.63 -4.53 -12.98
N THR A 21 -13.79 -3.97 -13.33
CA THR A 21 -13.94 -3.14 -14.54
C THR A 21 -13.20 -1.81 -14.36
N VAL A 22 -12.29 -1.48 -15.29
CA VAL A 22 -11.60 -0.19 -15.32
C VAL A 22 -12.44 0.85 -16.10
N PRO A 23 -12.44 2.14 -15.69
CA PRO A 23 -11.71 2.74 -14.58
C PRO A 23 -12.27 2.35 -13.20
N ALA A 24 -11.41 2.26 -12.19
CA ALA A 24 -11.80 1.90 -10.84
C ALA A 24 -10.99 2.62 -9.77
N ARG A 25 -11.66 2.98 -8.68
CA ARG A 25 -11.04 3.52 -7.48
C ARG A 25 -11.47 2.73 -6.25
N ARG A 26 -10.48 2.28 -5.46
CA ARG A 26 -10.69 1.54 -4.21
C ARG A 26 -9.71 2.00 -3.15
N ASP A 27 -10.15 1.95 -1.91
CA ASP A 27 -9.35 2.24 -0.74
C ASP A 27 -9.40 1.09 0.26
N MET A 28 -8.33 0.93 1.01
CA MET A 28 -8.21 -0.01 2.11
C MET A 28 -7.50 0.68 3.28
N LEU A 29 -7.92 0.35 4.49
CA LEU A 29 -7.36 0.89 5.71
C LEU A 29 -6.28 -0.06 6.26
N PHE A 30 -5.22 0.56 6.75
CA PHE A 30 -4.06 -0.07 7.34
C PHE A 30 -3.71 0.63 8.65
N THR A 31 -2.80 0.03 9.41
CA THR A 31 -2.27 0.60 10.65
C THR A 31 -0.79 0.27 10.82
N THR A 32 -0.11 1.00 11.70
CA THR A 32 1.26 0.71 12.12
C THR A 32 1.38 -0.62 12.83
N THR A 33 2.49 -1.32 12.59
CA THR A 33 2.84 -2.60 13.23
C THR A 33 3.73 -2.40 14.46
N HIS A 34 4.39 -1.25 14.57
CA HIS A 34 5.27 -0.89 15.68
C HIS A 34 4.82 0.35 16.44
N ASP A 35 5.13 0.39 17.73
CA ASP A 35 4.94 1.57 18.56
C ASP A 35 5.84 2.70 18.07
N ASN A 36 5.30 3.92 18.00
CA ASN A 36 6.03 5.12 17.58
C ASN A 36 6.60 5.03 16.15
N GLN A 37 5.97 4.24 15.28
CA GLN A 37 6.33 4.14 13.87
C GLN A 37 6.00 5.45 13.14
N THR A 38 7.02 6.21 12.74
CA THR A 38 6.88 7.52 12.08
C THR A 38 6.83 7.45 10.56
N GLU A 39 7.08 6.26 10.01
CA GLU A 39 7.23 6.01 8.58
C GLU A 39 6.85 4.56 8.23
N ALA A 40 6.43 4.34 6.98
CA ALA A 40 6.14 3.01 6.46
C ALA A 40 6.38 2.95 4.94
N PRO A 41 6.97 1.87 4.39
CA PRO A 41 7.01 1.65 2.95
C PRO A 41 5.64 1.16 2.48
N VAL A 42 5.28 1.56 1.27
CA VAL A 42 4.13 1.10 0.53
C VAL A 42 4.68 0.52 -0.77
N ALA A 43 4.86 -0.80 -0.80
CA ALA A 43 5.30 -1.53 -1.98
C ALA A 43 4.06 -2.06 -2.70
N VAL A 44 3.92 -1.69 -3.97
CA VAL A 44 2.75 -1.93 -4.82
C VAL A 44 3.03 -3.10 -5.75
N TYR A 45 2.13 -4.07 -5.78
CA TYR A 45 2.27 -5.29 -6.56
C TYR A 45 1.04 -5.54 -7.44
N GLU A 46 1.26 -6.20 -8.57
CA GLU A 46 0.22 -6.84 -9.37
C GLU A 46 0.42 -8.36 -9.46
N GLY A 47 -0.67 -9.11 -9.40
CA GLY A 47 -0.61 -10.56 -9.60
C GLY A 47 -1.78 -11.34 -8.99
N GLU A 48 -1.58 -12.64 -8.79
CA GLU A 48 -2.59 -13.58 -8.26
C GLU A 48 -2.11 -14.39 -7.05
N GLY A 49 -0.85 -14.22 -6.61
CA GLY A 49 -0.29 -14.88 -5.45
C GLY A 49 -0.84 -14.32 -4.13
N GLU A 50 -0.81 -15.16 -3.09
CA GLU A 50 -1.25 -14.78 -1.73
C GLU A 50 -0.14 -14.02 -0.99
N CYS A 51 1.12 -14.29 -1.34
CA CYS A 51 2.29 -13.60 -0.83
C CYS A 51 2.81 -12.53 -1.79
N ALA A 52 3.39 -11.45 -1.26
CA ALA A 52 3.90 -10.34 -2.06
C ALA A 52 5.09 -10.78 -2.93
N GLU A 53 5.93 -11.71 -2.46
CA GLU A 53 7.07 -12.25 -3.22
C GLU A 53 6.66 -13.01 -4.50
N GLU A 54 5.44 -13.56 -4.55
CA GLU A 54 4.92 -14.27 -5.71
C GLU A 54 4.38 -13.33 -6.80
N ASN A 55 4.19 -12.06 -6.46
CA ASN A 55 3.57 -11.06 -7.30
C ASN A 55 4.63 -10.12 -7.92
N HIS A 56 4.25 -9.45 -9.01
CA HIS A 56 5.12 -8.51 -9.70
C HIS A 56 5.13 -7.16 -9.01
N LEU A 57 6.30 -6.72 -8.53
CA LEU A 57 6.48 -5.40 -7.93
C LEU A 57 6.39 -4.31 -9.01
N LEU A 58 5.42 -3.41 -8.89
CA LEU A 58 5.23 -2.27 -9.78
C LEU A 58 6.02 -1.03 -9.34
N GLY A 59 6.25 -0.91 -8.04
CA GLY A 59 6.95 0.22 -7.47
C GLY A 59 6.78 0.29 -5.98
N TYR A 60 7.51 1.18 -5.35
CA TYR A 60 7.38 1.41 -3.91
C TYR A 60 7.59 2.88 -3.59
N PHE A 61 7.06 3.29 -2.46
CA PHE A 61 7.30 4.61 -1.89
C PHE A 61 7.21 4.53 -0.38
N LYS A 62 7.51 5.63 0.31
CA LYS A 62 7.52 5.66 1.76
C LYS A 62 6.64 6.80 2.24
N ILE A 63 5.67 6.48 3.10
CA ILE A 63 4.94 7.48 3.85
C ILE A 63 5.80 7.93 5.05
N THR A 64 5.80 9.23 5.32
CA THR A 64 6.53 9.85 6.44
C THR A 64 5.58 10.77 7.19
N GLY A 65 5.93 11.11 8.44
CA GLY A 65 5.09 11.97 9.28
C GLY A 65 3.91 11.24 9.91
N ILE A 66 4.01 9.91 10.07
CA ILE A 66 3.04 9.16 10.88
C ILE A 66 3.19 9.65 12.33
N PRO A 67 2.09 10.05 13.00
CA PRO A 67 2.15 10.52 14.37
C PRO A 67 2.66 9.41 15.32
N LEU A 68 3.49 9.80 16.28
CA LEU A 68 3.97 8.91 17.33
C LEU A 68 2.77 8.43 18.16
N ALA A 69 2.41 7.17 18.01
CA ALA A 69 1.31 6.53 18.71
C ALA A 69 1.64 5.05 18.95
N PRO A 70 0.96 4.37 19.89
CA PRO A 70 1.12 2.93 20.02
C PRO A 70 0.71 2.22 18.72
N LYS A 71 1.26 1.02 18.49
CA LYS A 71 0.90 0.21 17.32
C LYS A 71 -0.61 0.02 17.24
N GLY A 72 -1.17 -0.01 16.04
CA GLY A 72 -2.62 -0.18 15.87
C GLY A 72 -3.46 1.09 16.07
N ALA A 73 -2.89 2.19 16.58
CA ALA A 73 -3.66 3.39 16.91
C ALA A 73 -3.79 4.40 15.76
N VAL A 74 -2.91 4.33 14.76
CA VAL A 74 -2.93 5.25 13.62
C VAL A 74 -3.58 4.56 12.43
N GLU A 75 -4.66 5.15 11.93
CA GLU A 75 -5.32 4.70 10.72
C GLU A 75 -4.62 5.29 9.49
N ILE A 76 -4.30 4.46 8.51
CA ILE A 76 -3.62 4.83 7.27
C ILE A 76 -4.48 4.34 6.11
N SER A 77 -4.94 5.22 5.24
CA SER A 77 -5.69 4.85 4.05
C SER A 77 -4.74 4.73 2.87
N VAL A 78 -4.79 3.61 2.16
CA VAL A 78 -4.16 3.44 0.86
C VAL A 78 -5.26 3.34 -0.19
N CYS A 79 -5.25 4.23 -1.18
CA CYS A 79 -6.21 4.30 -2.25
C CYS A 79 -5.53 4.08 -3.60
N MET A 80 -6.07 3.16 -4.39
CA MET A 80 -5.65 2.84 -5.73
C MET A 80 -6.71 3.34 -6.72
N ASP A 81 -6.27 4.12 -7.70
CA ASP A 81 -7.10 4.70 -8.76
C ASP A 81 -6.49 4.27 -10.10
N ILE A 82 -7.17 3.36 -10.81
CA ILE A 82 -6.78 2.93 -12.15
C ILE A 82 -7.72 3.57 -13.17
N ASP A 83 -7.15 4.30 -14.12
CA ASP A 83 -7.90 4.94 -15.18
C ASP A 83 -8.09 4.04 -16.42
N ALA A 84 -8.97 4.43 -17.35
CA ALA A 84 -9.22 3.76 -18.62
C ALA A 84 -7.96 3.63 -19.51
N ALA A 85 -6.94 4.47 -19.29
CA ALA A 85 -5.63 4.35 -19.94
C ALA A 85 -4.66 3.38 -19.25
N ASN A 86 -5.13 2.56 -18.30
CA ASN A 86 -4.31 1.66 -17.48
C ASN A 86 -3.20 2.37 -16.70
N VAL A 87 -3.44 3.61 -16.28
CA VAL A 87 -2.55 4.34 -15.38
C VAL A 87 -3.06 4.16 -13.96
N LEU A 88 -2.22 3.61 -13.07
CA LEU A 88 -2.51 3.47 -11.64
C LEU A 88 -2.01 4.71 -10.90
N ARG A 89 -2.76 5.18 -9.92
CA ARG A 89 -2.31 6.17 -8.95
C ARG A 89 -2.52 5.60 -7.56
N VAL A 90 -1.50 5.73 -6.71
CA VAL A 90 -1.55 5.18 -5.35
C VAL A 90 -1.39 6.31 -4.35
N PHE A 91 -2.48 6.63 -3.66
CA PHE A 91 -2.53 7.63 -2.60
C PHE A 91 -2.38 6.91 -1.27
N ALA A 92 -1.55 7.39 -0.35
CA ALA A 92 -1.45 6.79 0.98
C ALA A 92 -1.20 7.83 2.07
N GLY A 93 -2.07 7.90 3.07
CA GLY A 93 -1.91 8.88 4.14
C GLY A 93 -2.64 8.53 5.42
N VAL A 94 -2.21 9.16 6.50
CA VAL A 94 -2.84 9.03 7.81
C VAL A 94 -4.25 9.62 7.77
N VAL A 95 -5.23 8.85 8.21
CA VAL A 95 -6.62 9.28 8.38
C VAL A 95 -6.72 10.01 9.71
N THR A 96 -6.81 11.33 9.67
CA THR A 96 -7.04 12.13 10.87
C THR A 96 -8.54 12.28 11.15
N PRO A 97 -9.01 12.11 12.41
CA PRO A 97 -10.43 12.25 12.75
C PRO A 97 -10.97 13.70 12.58
N HIS A 98 -10.09 14.70 12.46
CA HIS A 98 -10.45 16.11 12.34
C HIS A 98 -10.56 16.64 10.89
N GLY A 99 -10.68 15.76 9.89
CA GLY A 99 -11.32 16.11 8.62
C GLY A 99 -10.53 16.90 7.58
N GLN A 100 -9.24 17.22 7.77
CA GLN A 100 -8.44 17.82 6.68
C GLN A 100 -6.94 17.60 6.86
N GLY A 101 -6.48 16.39 6.62
CA GLY A 101 -5.10 16.15 6.20
C GLY A 101 -5.13 15.91 4.70
N VAL A 102 -4.50 16.76 3.90
CA VAL A 102 -4.14 16.36 2.53
C VAL A 102 -3.21 15.15 2.69
N PRO A 103 -3.63 13.93 2.29
CA PRO A 103 -2.75 12.79 2.44
C PRO A 103 -1.52 13.04 1.54
N PRO A 104 -0.29 12.76 2.00
CA PRO A 104 0.81 12.61 1.07
C PRO A 104 0.38 11.59 0.00
N PHE A 105 0.65 11.85 -1.28
CA PHE A 105 0.33 10.90 -2.34
C PHE A 105 1.49 10.80 -3.31
N ILE A 106 1.64 9.64 -3.94
CA ILE A 106 2.57 9.45 -5.04
C ILE A 106 1.78 9.13 -6.31
N GLU A 107 2.16 9.74 -7.42
CA GLU A 107 1.70 9.29 -8.74
C GLU A 107 2.72 8.26 -9.25
N VAL A 108 2.33 6.99 -9.32
CA VAL A 108 3.16 5.93 -9.91
C VAL A 108 2.66 5.69 -11.33
N ARG A 109 3.32 6.25 -12.36
CA ARG A 109 2.93 5.91 -13.74
C ARG A 109 3.31 4.47 -14.01
N MET A 110 2.31 3.64 -14.29
CA MET A 110 2.50 2.30 -14.85
C MET A 110 3.01 2.44 -16.29
N LEU A 111 4.26 2.87 -16.46
CA LEU A 111 4.97 2.54 -17.67
C LEU A 111 5.29 1.05 -17.53
N THR A 112 4.58 0.24 -18.28
CA THR A 112 4.82 -1.21 -18.47
C THR A 112 6.15 -1.48 -19.18
N LEU A 113 7.12 -0.56 -19.07
CA LEU A 113 8.46 -0.68 -19.58
C LEU A 113 9.37 -0.84 -18.38
N ASP A 114 9.83 -2.08 -18.22
CA ASP A 114 11.00 -2.45 -17.45
C ASP A 114 12.12 -1.41 -17.63
N ASP A 115 12.23 -0.45 -16.70
CA ASP A 115 13.29 0.57 -16.70
C ASP A 115 14.62 0.01 -16.16
N GLY A 116 14.77 -1.31 -16.06
CA GLY A 116 16.02 -1.94 -15.61
C GLY A 116 16.43 -1.55 -14.18
N HIS A 117 15.53 -1.01 -13.36
CA HIS A 117 15.82 -0.73 -11.95
C HIS A 117 15.49 -1.96 -11.11
N GLY A 118 16.35 -2.97 -11.23
CA GLY A 118 16.27 -4.28 -10.57
C GLY A 118 16.35 -4.21 -9.05
N TRP A 119 15.33 -3.67 -8.40
CA TRP A 119 15.02 -4.05 -7.02
C TRP A 119 13.99 -5.16 -7.07
N CYS A 120 14.49 -6.40 -7.07
CA CYS A 120 13.67 -7.56 -6.73
C CYS A 120 12.92 -7.23 -5.43
N GLY A 121 11.62 -7.56 -5.34
CA GLY A 121 10.83 -7.38 -4.10
C GLY A 121 11.55 -7.93 -2.86
N GLN A 122 12.39 -8.95 -3.04
CA GLN A 122 13.29 -9.52 -2.05
C GLN A 122 14.29 -8.52 -1.43
N ALA A 123 14.76 -7.52 -2.17
CA ALA A 123 15.64 -6.46 -1.67
C ALA A 123 14.87 -5.47 -0.79
N LEU A 124 13.64 -5.11 -1.17
CA LEU A 124 12.75 -4.28 -0.35
C LEU A 124 12.35 -5.02 0.94
N ALA A 125 11.97 -6.30 0.83
CA ALA A 125 11.70 -7.16 1.98
C ALA A 125 12.93 -7.26 2.89
N LYS A 126 14.16 -7.33 2.37
CA LYS A 126 15.37 -7.29 3.20
C LYS A 126 15.68 -5.92 3.81
N MET A 127 15.41 -4.82 3.11
CA MET A 127 15.68 -3.47 3.60
C MET A 127 14.66 -3.00 4.64
N TYR A 128 13.40 -3.37 4.45
CA TYR A 128 12.28 -2.85 5.23
C TYR A 128 11.50 -3.91 6.01
N GLY A 129 11.73 -5.20 5.71
CA GLY A 129 11.01 -6.31 6.32
C GLY A 129 11.19 -6.34 7.83
N GLY A 130 10.04 -6.27 8.51
CA GLY A 130 9.91 -6.48 9.94
C GLY A 130 9.79 -5.22 10.79
N LYS A 131 10.33 -4.06 10.39
CA LYS A 131 10.36 -2.86 11.29
C LYS A 131 9.43 -1.71 10.87
N LEU A 132 9.05 -1.63 9.61
CA LEU A 132 8.27 -0.50 9.09
C LEU A 132 6.97 -0.93 8.40
N ASP A 133 6.55 -2.17 8.60
CA ASP A 133 5.40 -2.79 7.93
C ASP A 133 4.05 -2.11 8.27
N LEU A 134 3.06 -2.33 7.41
CA LEU A 134 1.66 -1.95 7.62
C LEU A 134 0.80 -3.19 7.81
N ALA A 135 -0.10 -3.18 8.79
CA ALA A 135 -1.09 -4.23 8.97
C ALA A 135 -2.45 -3.80 8.41
N VAL A 136 -3.19 -4.71 7.79
CA VAL A 136 -4.57 -4.44 7.34
C VAL A 136 -5.44 -4.13 8.55
N LEU A 137 -6.14 -3.00 8.54
CA LEU A 137 -7.10 -2.65 9.58
C LEU A 137 -8.44 -3.31 9.22
N PRO A 138 -8.94 -4.30 9.99
CA PRO A 138 -10.25 -4.88 9.72
C PRO A 138 -11.32 -3.78 9.86
N LYS A 139 -12.20 -3.64 8.86
CA LYS A 139 -13.36 -2.75 8.97
C LYS A 139 -14.11 -3.12 10.25
N LYS A 140 -14.21 -2.18 11.20
CA LYS A 140 -15.11 -2.32 12.34
C LYS A 140 -16.52 -2.50 11.78
N ILE A 141 -17.03 -3.72 11.85
CA ILE A 141 -18.45 -4.00 11.65
C ILE A 141 -19.15 -3.24 12.78
N GLN A 142 -19.75 -2.10 12.45
CA GLN A 142 -20.63 -1.42 13.38
C GLN A 142 -21.85 -2.35 13.58
N PRO A 143 -22.22 -2.66 14.83
CA PRO A 143 -23.33 -3.57 15.14
C PRO A 143 -24.68 -3.03 14.65
#